data_AF-A0A8I1RU36-F1
#
_entry.id   AF-A0A8I1RU36-F1
#
_cell.length_a   1.000
_cell.length_b   1.000
_cell.length_c   1.000
_cell.angle_alpha   90.00
_cell.angle_beta   90.00
_cell.angle_gamma   90.00
#
_symmetry.space_group_name_H-M   'P 1'
#
loop_
_entity.id
_entity.type
_entity.pdbx_description
1 polymer ?
#
loop_
_entity_poly.entity_id
_entity_poly.type
_entity_poly.pdbx_seq_one_letter_code
_entity_poly.pdbx_strand_id
1 'polypeptide(L)'
;MIHVCSLAALPATVETTGARHVLTVMANVAQVMRPESILEANHLRIQMDDINEPASGFTAPSRDHVEQALAFIRAWDRAAPMVIHCYAGISRSTASAFMAACALNPHRDEFAIARQIRKASPTAYPNRLIVTLADKVLGRNGRMVRALDAMGPGNMMIEGKPFRVEIE
;
A
#
# COMPACT_ATOMS: atom_id res chain seq x y z
N MET A 1 2.97 7.14 -10.77
CA MET A 1 3.94 6.23 -10.12
C MET A 1 3.69 6.17 -8.63
N ILE A 2 3.82 4.98 -8.02
CA ILE A 2 3.62 4.79 -6.58
C ILE A 2 4.96 4.45 -5.92
N HIS A 3 5.24 5.05 -4.76
CA HIS A 3 6.36 4.68 -3.90
C HIS A 3 5.86 4.10 -2.59
N VAL A 4 6.58 3.10 -2.06
CA VAL A 4 6.29 2.48 -0.77
C VAL A 4 7.48 2.68 0.15
N CYS A 5 7.22 3.07 1.40
CA CYS A 5 8.26 3.24 2.41
C CYS A 5 7.76 2.94 3.83
N SER A 6 8.69 2.95 4.79
CA SER A 6 8.40 2.94 6.23
C SER A 6 7.98 4.33 6.70
N LEU A 7 7.48 4.44 7.94
CA LEU A 7 7.20 5.71 8.58
C LEU A 7 8.47 6.56 8.71
N ALA A 8 9.58 5.94 9.13
CA ALA A 8 10.86 6.61 9.30
C ALA A 8 11.39 7.22 7.99
N ALA A 9 11.13 6.56 6.86
CA ALA A 9 11.57 7.02 5.54
C ALA A 9 10.59 7.98 4.86
N LEU A 10 9.41 8.26 5.44
CA LEU A 10 8.36 9.06 4.80
C LEU A 10 8.84 10.45 4.34
N PRO A 11 9.49 11.29 5.18
CA PRO A 11 9.89 12.63 4.76
C PRO A 11 10.86 12.60 3.58
N ALA A 12 11.95 11.82 3.70
CA ALA A 12 12.96 11.69 2.67
C ALA A 12 12.41 11.09 1.36
N THR A 13 11.46 10.15 1.45
CA THR A 13 10.83 9.55 0.27
C THR A 13 9.97 10.57 -0.45
N VAL A 14 9.17 11.38 0.27
CA VAL A 14 8.35 12.43 -0.35
C VAL A 14 9.23 13.49 -1.02
N GLU A 15 10.29 13.94 -0.34
CA GLU A 15 11.24 14.92 -0.87
C GLU A 15 11.91 14.40 -2.15
N THR A 16 12.54 13.23 -2.07
CA THR A 16 13.33 12.65 -3.18
C THR A 16 12.49 12.36 -4.42
N THR A 17 11.24 11.95 -4.24
CA THR A 17 10.35 11.55 -5.34
C THR A 17 9.53 12.70 -5.91
N GLY A 18 9.48 13.84 -5.20
CA GLY A 18 8.58 14.94 -5.56
C GLY A 18 7.10 14.57 -5.41
N ALA A 19 6.77 13.58 -4.58
CA ALA A 19 5.39 13.15 -4.39
C ALA A 19 4.48 14.30 -3.91
N ARG A 20 3.22 14.26 -4.32
CA ARG A 20 2.19 15.24 -3.91
C ARG A 20 0.97 14.62 -3.26
N HIS A 21 0.94 13.29 -3.14
CA HIS A 21 -0.10 12.54 -2.47
C HIS A 21 0.52 11.52 -1.51
N VAL A 22 -0.11 11.36 -0.35
CA VAL A 22 0.29 10.37 0.66
C VAL A 22 -0.92 9.56 1.12
N LEU A 23 -0.76 8.23 1.11
CA LEU A 23 -1.65 7.30 1.80
C LEU A 23 -0.93 6.68 2.99
N THR A 24 -1.38 7.03 4.19
CA THR A 24 -0.92 6.43 5.45
C THR A 24 -1.87 5.30 5.85
N VAL A 25 -1.34 4.09 6.03
CA VAL A 25 -2.10 2.91 6.50
C VAL A 25 -1.40 2.26 7.69
N MET A 26 -1.76 2.63 8.92
CA MET A 26 -1.12 2.09 10.13
C MET A 26 -1.98 2.22 11.42
N ALA A 27 -1.55 1.60 12.51
CA ALA A 27 -2.33 1.48 13.75
C ALA A 27 -2.47 2.80 14.53
N ASN A 28 -1.40 3.59 14.59
CA ASN A 28 -1.42 4.90 15.22
C ASN A 28 -1.05 5.94 14.16
N VAL A 29 -2.07 6.47 13.46
CA VAL A 29 -1.88 7.50 12.42
C VAL A 29 -1.63 8.90 13.00
N ALA A 30 -1.91 9.10 14.29
CA ALA A 30 -1.68 10.37 14.97
C ALA A 30 -0.19 10.71 15.08
N GLN A 31 0.69 9.70 15.14
CA GLN A 31 2.15 9.91 15.15
C GLN A 31 2.71 10.40 13.80
N VAL A 32 1.90 10.40 12.73
CA VAL A 32 2.37 10.76 11.39
C VAL A 32 2.37 12.28 11.22
N MET A 33 3.56 12.83 11.07
CA MET A 33 3.74 14.22 10.64
C MET A 33 3.57 14.29 9.12
N ARG A 34 2.62 15.10 8.65
CA ARG A 34 2.42 15.34 7.22
C ARG A 34 3.66 16.08 6.67
N PRO A 35 4.33 15.57 5.62
CA PRO A 35 5.41 16.33 4.98
C PRO A 35 4.88 17.67 4.45
N GLU A 36 5.64 18.74 4.62
CA GLU A 36 5.18 20.11 4.35
C GLU A 36 4.67 20.32 2.92
N SER A 37 5.30 19.65 1.95
CA SER A 37 4.96 19.71 0.52
C SER A 37 3.65 19.00 0.13
N ILE A 38 3.03 18.25 1.05
CA ILE A 38 1.79 17.49 0.82
C ILE A 38 0.61 18.31 1.34
N LEU A 39 -0.33 18.69 0.49
CA LEU A 39 -1.56 19.36 0.95
C LEU A 39 -2.39 18.43 1.84
N GLU A 40 -3.15 19.00 2.78
CA GLU A 40 -4.02 18.21 3.68
C GLU A 40 -5.02 17.35 2.89
N ALA A 41 -5.63 17.91 1.86
CA ALA A 41 -6.54 17.19 0.95
C ALA A 41 -5.85 16.02 0.20
N ASN A 42 -4.52 16.03 0.10
CA ASN A 42 -3.74 14.99 -0.57
C ASN A 42 -3.09 14.01 0.43
N HIS A 43 -3.51 14.01 1.70
CA HIS A 43 -3.01 13.09 2.72
C HIS A 43 -4.15 12.29 3.34
N LEU A 44 -4.45 11.11 2.77
CA LEU A 44 -5.39 10.18 3.39
C LEU A 44 -4.70 9.38 4.49
N ARG A 45 -5.33 9.30 5.66
CA ARG A 45 -4.91 8.50 6.81
C ARG A 45 -5.97 7.47 7.14
N ILE A 46 -5.60 6.19 7.12
CA ILE A 46 -6.49 5.09 7.48
C ILE A 46 -5.88 4.33 8.65
N GLN A 47 -6.63 4.26 9.75
CA GLN A 47 -6.18 3.63 10.98
C GLN A 47 -6.58 2.14 11.01
N MET A 48 -5.58 1.25 10.99
CA MET A 48 -5.80 -0.20 11.13
C MET A 48 -4.53 -0.93 11.62
N ASP A 49 -4.75 -2.00 12.37
CA ASP A 49 -3.72 -2.92 12.83
C ASP A 49 -3.27 -3.88 11.72
N ASP A 50 -2.05 -4.40 11.86
CA ASP A 50 -1.44 -5.29 10.85
C ASP A 50 -1.80 -6.76 11.09
N ILE A 51 -3.10 -7.06 11.09
CA ILE A 51 -3.63 -8.39 11.38
C ILE A 51 -4.32 -8.98 10.15
N ASN A 52 -4.29 -10.30 10.04
CA ASN A 52 -4.91 -11.03 8.93
C ASN A 52 -6.33 -11.52 9.26
N GLU A 53 -6.70 -11.50 10.53
CA GLU A 53 -7.99 -11.94 11.05
C GLU A 53 -8.42 -11.01 12.20
N PRO A 54 -9.72 -10.76 12.41
CA PRO A 54 -10.20 -9.98 13.53
C PRO A 54 -9.72 -10.53 14.88
N ALA A 55 -9.22 -9.65 15.74
CA ALA A 55 -8.74 -10.00 17.07
C ALA A 55 -9.24 -8.96 18.10
N SER A 56 -9.63 -9.43 19.29
CA SER A 56 -10.12 -8.55 20.36
C SER A 56 -9.07 -7.50 20.73
N GLY A 57 -9.48 -6.24 20.82
CA GLY A 57 -8.59 -5.12 21.13
C GLY A 57 -7.82 -4.56 19.94
N PHE A 58 -8.01 -5.11 18.73
CA PHE A 58 -7.37 -4.62 17.50
C PHE A 58 -8.41 -4.16 16.47
N THR A 59 -8.04 -3.16 15.68
CA THR A 59 -8.81 -2.67 14.53
C THR A 59 -8.34 -3.38 13.26
N ALA A 60 -9.06 -4.43 12.85
CA ALA A 60 -8.72 -5.16 11.64
C ALA A 60 -8.95 -4.30 10.36
N PRO A 61 -8.19 -4.55 9.28
CA PRO A 61 -8.57 -4.10 7.95
C PRO A 61 -10.02 -4.48 7.62
N SER A 62 -10.76 -3.54 7.01
CA SER A 62 -12.19 -3.68 6.72
C SER A 62 -12.49 -3.31 5.27
N ARG A 63 -13.69 -3.64 4.80
CA ARG A 63 -14.17 -3.21 3.47
C ARG A 63 -14.14 -1.69 3.34
N ASP A 64 -14.58 -0.97 4.36
CA ASP A 64 -14.62 0.49 4.36
C ASP A 64 -13.22 1.10 4.24
N HIS A 65 -12.21 0.52 4.89
CA HIS A 65 -10.82 0.94 4.72
C HIS A 65 -10.34 0.81 3.27
N VAL A 66 -10.68 -0.31 2.62
CA VAL A 66 -10.34 -0.57 1.22
C VAL A 66 -11.07 0.40 0.29
N GLU A 67 -12.36 0.64 0.51
CA GLU A 67 -13.16 1.55 -0.32
C GLU A 67 -12.67 3.01 -0.19
N GLN A 68 -12.35 3.46 1.03
CA GLN A 68 -11.74 4.79 1.25
C GLN A 68 -10.40 4.93 0.52
N ALA A 69 -9.52 3.93 0.64
CA ALA A 69 -8.24 3.94 -0.05
C ALA A 69 -8.42 3.97 -1.58
N LEU A 70 -9.31 3.13 -2.12
CA LEU A 70 -9.58 3.07 -3.56
C LEU A 70 -10.19 4.37 -4.09
N ALA A 71 -11.09 5.01 -3.34
CA ALA A 71 -11.65 6.30 -3.71
C ALA A 71 -10.55 7.37 -3.82
N PHE A 72 -9.65 7.44 -2.83
CA PHE A 72 -8.51 8.35 -2.85
C PHE A 72 -7.53 8.06 -3.98
N ILE A 73 -7.22 6.77 -4.22
CA ILE A 73 -6.35 6.34 -5.32
C ILE A 73 -6.95 6.71 -6.69
N ARG A 74 -8.26 6.58 -6.87
CA ARG A 74 -8.94 6.92 -8.13
C ARG A 74 -9.08 8.42 -8.36
N ALA A 75 -9.15 9.21 -7.29
CA ALA A 75 -9.20 10.67 -7.37
C ALA A 75 -7.84 11.31 -7.69
N TRP A 76 -6.74 10.57 -7.49
CA TRP A 76 -5.39 11.04 -7.79
C TRP A 76 -5.18 11.20 -9.31
N ASP A 77 -4.86 12.42 -9.73
CA ASP A 77 -4.65 12.81 -11.14
C ASP A 77 -3.39 12.23 -11.80
N ARG A 78 -2.48 11.64 -10.99
CA ARG A 78 -1.20 11.07 -11.40
C ARG A 78 -0.20 12.07 -11.99
N ALA A 79 -0.41 13.38 -11.84
CA ALA A 79 0.52 14.41 -12.31
C ALA A 79 1.86 14.42 -11.53
N ALA A 80 1.81 14.01 -10.26
CA ALA A 80 2.99 13.78 -9.42
C ALA A 80 2.87 12.44 -8.68
N PRO A 81 3.98 11.82 -8.24
CA PRO A 81 3.94 10.53 -7.55
C PRO A 81 3.10 10.53 -6.26
N MET A 82 2.64 9.33 -5.88
CA MET A 82 2.02 9.06 -4.59
C MET A 82 2.97 8.22 -3.73
N VAL A 83 3.08 8.55 -2.44
CA VAL A 83 3.73 7.67 -1.44
C VAL A 83 2.66 6.93 -0.64
N ILE A 84 2.80 5.62 -0.51
CA ILE A 84 1.98 4.77 0.34
C ILE A 84 2.89 4.20 1.43
N HIS A 85 2.61 4.49 2.69
CA HIS A 85 3.45 4.02 3.79
C HIS A 85 2.65 3.44 4.95
N CYS A 86 3.32 2.58 5.71
CA CYS A 86 2.86 2.10 7.01
C CYS A 86 4.01 2.28 8.00
N TYR A 87 4.02 1.52 9.10
CA TYR A 87 5.12 1.59 10.04
C TYR A 87 6.44 1.08 9.42
N ALA A 88 6.47 -0.17 8.94
CA ALA A 88 7.69 -0.82 8.45
C ALA A 88 7.90 -0.77 6.92
N GLY A 89 6.88 -0.38 6.14
CA GLY A 89 6.95 -0.42 4.68
C GLY A 89 6.91 -1.85 4.08
N ILE A 90 6.41 -2.83 4.84
CA ILE A 90 6.46 -4.26 4.49
C ILE A 90 5.08 -4.84 4.17
N SER A 91 4.09 -4.62 5.03
CA SER A 91 2.81 -5.35 5.01
C SER A 91 1.63 -4.52 4.54
N ARG A 92 1.05 -3.66 5.39
CA ARG A 92 -0.09 -2.79 5.04
C ARG A 92 0.15 -1.92 3.80
N SER A 93 1.28 -1.21 3.75
CA SER A 93 1.61 -0.32 2.64
C SER A 93 1.82 -1.07 1.32
N THR A 94 2.48 -2.23 1.38
CA THR A 94 2.69 -3.09 0.21
C THR A 94 1.36 -3.66 -0.30
N ALA A 95 0.46 -4.07 0.59
CA ALA A 95 -0.89 -4.48 0.21
C ALA A 95 -1.68 -3.35 -0.44
N SER A 96 -1.63 -2.14 0.13
CA SER A 96 -2.28 -0.96 -0.44
C SER A 96 -1.68 -0.57 -1.79
N ALA A 97 -0.36 -0.70 -1.98
CA ALA A 97 0.29 -0.45 -3.27
C ALA A 97 -0.05 -1.51 -4.32
N PHE A 98 -0.14 -2.79 -3.92
CA PHE A 98 -0.59 -3.86 -4.79
C PHE A 98 -2.05 -3.66 -5.23
N MET A 99 -2.93 -3.31 -4.28
CA MET A 99 -4.31 -2.91 -4.55
C MET A 99 -4.38 -1.71 -5.49
N ALA A 100 -3.61 -0.65 -5.24
CA ALA A 100 -3.59 0.54 -6.08
C ALA A 100 -3.15 0.21 -7.52
N ALA A 101 -2.09 -0.57 -7.68
CA ALA A 101 -1.65 -1.01 -9.00
C ALA A 101 -2.71 -1.86 -9.70
N CYS A 102 -3.40 -2.79 -9.00
CA CYS A 102 -4.50 -3.54 -9.58
C CYS A 102 -5.70 -2.64 -9.95
N ALA A 103 -6.00 -1.62 -9.16
CA ALA A 103 -7.12 -0.72 -9.42
C ALA A 103 -6.86 0.19 -10.63
N LEU A 104 -5.61 0.67 -10.78
CA LEU A 104 -5.21 1.59 -11.84
C LEU A 104 -4.85 0.88 -13.15
N ASN A 105 -4.57 -0.43 -13.11
CA ASN A 105 -4.24 -1.25 -14.28
C ASN A 105 -5.30 -2.37 -14.43
N PRO A 106 -6.53 -2.07 -14.88
CA PRO A 106 -7.63 -3.04 -14.91
C PRO A 106 -7.30 -4.31 -15.69
N HIS A 107 -6.51 -4.19 -16.76
CA HIS A 107 -6.17 -5.29 -17.67
C HIS A 107 -4.86 -6.01 -17.34
N ARG A 108 -4.07 -5.48 -16.42
CA ARG A 108 -2.78 -6.07 -16.06
C ARG A 108 -2.95 -7.25 -15.11
N ASP A 109 -2.23 -8.32 -15.39
CA ASP A 109 -2.26 -9.54 -14.59
C ASP A 109 -1.71 -9.32 -13.17
N GLU A 110 -2.43 -9.83 -12.17
CA GLU A 110 -2.10 -9.65 -10.76
C GLU A 110 -0.75 -10.30 -10.40
N PHE A 111 -0.37 -11.43 -11.03
CA PHE A 111 0.94 -12.03 -10.80
C PHE A 111 2.07 -11.16 -11.34
N ALA A 112 1.89 -10.51 -12.50
CA ALA A 112 2.87 -9.57 -13.02
C ALA A 112 3.12 -8.40 -12.06
N ILE A 113 2.05 -7.85 -11.46
CA ILE A 113 2.18 -6.78 -10.45
C ILE A 113 2.86 -7.31 -9.18
N ALA A 114 2.46 -8.47 -8.66
CA ALA A 114 3.07 -9.05 -7.46
C ALA A 114 4.57 -9.36 -7.64
N ARG A 115 4.95 -9.95 -8.79
CA ARG A 115 6.37 -10.19 -9.14
C ARG A 115 7.16 -8.90 -9.23
N GLN A 116 6.57 -7.85 -9.81
CA GLN A 116 7.22 -6.55 -9.89
C GLN A 116 7.49 -6.00 -8.49
N ILE A 117 6.51 -6.07 -7.58
CA ILE A 117 6.67 -5.62 -6.20
C ILE A 117 7.78 -6.42 -5.50
N ARG A 118 7.78 -7.76 -5.61
CA ARG A 118 8.84 -8.62 -5.03
C ARG A 118 10.23 -8.26 -5.58
N LYS A 119 10.33 -7.97 -6.88
CA LYS A 119 11.60 -7.56 -7.51
C LYS A 119 12.06 -6.19 -7.01
N ALA A 120 11.13 -5.27 -6.76
CA ALA A 120 11.43 -3.94 -6.25
C ALA A 120 11.80 -3.94 -4.76
N SER A 121 11.26 -4.89 -3.98
CA SER A 121 11.58 -5.04 -2.56
C SER A 121 11.56 -6.51 -2.12
N PRO A 122 12.71 -7.09 -1.73
CA PRO A 122 12.76 -8.44 -1.20
C PRO A 122 12.01 -8.58 0.14
N THR A 123 11.78 -7.50 0.89
CA THR A 123 11.05 -7.54 2.17
C THR A 123 9.54 -7.45 2.00
N ALA A 124 9.03 -7.05 0.82
CA ALA A 124 7.60 -6.87 0.57
C ALA A 124 6.79 -8.10 0.99
N TYR A 125 5.80 -7.94 1.86
CA TYR A 125 4.97 -9.07 2.29
C TYR A 125 3.55 -8.57 2.55
N PRO A 126 2.75 -8.39 1.47
CA PRO A 126 1.44 -7.76 1.56
C PRO A 126 0.54 -8.39 2.63
N ASN A 127 -0.09 -7.55 3.45
CA ASN A 127 -1.15 -7.99 4.37
C ASN A 127 -2.25 -8.74 3.61
N ARG A 128 -2.48 -10.01 3.97
CA ARG A 128 -3.40 -10.89 3.23
C ARG A 128 -4.85 -10.43 3.34
N LEU A 129 -5.27 -9.90 4.49
CA LEU A 129 -6.65 -9.46 4.71
C LEU A 129 -6.98 -8.25 3.84
N ILE A 130 -6.10 -7.24 3.79
CA ILE A 130 -6.25 -6.08 2.88
C ILE A 130 -6.40 -6.56 1.43
N VAL A 131 -5.52 -7.46 0.98
CA VAL A 131 -5.56 -7.96 -0.40
C VAL A 131 -6.82 -8.79 -0.68
N THR A 132 -7.28 -9.58 0.29
CA THR A 132 -8.54 -10.35 0.16
C THR A 132 -9.76 -9.44 0.05
N LEU A 133 -9.80 -8.36 0.82
CA LEU A 133 -10.86 -7.37 0.76
C LEU A 133 -10.81 -6.59 -0.56
N ALA A 134 -9.61 -6.18 -0.99
CA ALA A 134 -9.40 -5.51 -2.27
C ALA A 134 -9.81 -6.38 -3.46
N ASP A 135 -9.48 -7.67 -3.44
CA ASP A 135 -9.87 -8.62 -4.49
C ASP A 135 -11.39 -8.65 -4.68
N LYS A 136 -12.14 -8.73 -3.57
CA LYS A 136 -13.61 -8.71 -3.58
C LYS A 136 -14.16 -7.38 -4.10
N VAL A 137 -13.65 -6.25 -3.60
CA VAL A 137 -14.12 -4.91 -3.99
C VAL A 137 -13.83 -4.61 -5.46
N LEU A 138 -12.70 -5.10 -5.99
CA LEU A 138 -12.29 -4.92 -7.38
C LEU A 138 -12.83 -6.01 -8.33
N GLY A 139 -13.55 -7.01 -7.83
CA GLY A 139 -14.08 -8.11 -8.65
C GLY A 139 -13.00 -8.97 -9.32
N ARG A 140 -11.86 -9.18 -8.64
CA ARG A 140 -10.71 -9.93 -9.19
C ARG A 140 -10.83 -11.45 -9.04
N ASN A 141 -11.90 -11.95 -8.43
CA ASN A 141 -12.26 -13.38 -8.37
C ASN A 141 -11.11 -14.27 -7.85
N GLY A 142 -10.49 -13.81 -6.76
CA GLY A 142 -9.37 -14.45 -6.06
C GLY A 142 -8.01 -14.32 -6.76
N ARG A 143 -7.91 -13.64 -7.91
CA ARG A 143 -6.63 -13.51 -8.64
C ARG A 143 -5.58 -12.74 -7.84
N MET A 144 -5.97 -11.71 -7.10
CA MET A 144 -5.03 -10.95 -6.27
C MET A 144 -4.46 -11.82 -5.14
N VAL A 145 -5.32 -12.65 -4.53
CA VAL A 145 -4.90 -13.56 -3.45
C VAL A 145 -3.97 -14.66 -3.98
N ARG A 146 -4.29 -15.27 -5.13
CA ARG A 146 -3.42 -16.26 -5.78
C ARG A 146 -2.06 -15.68 -6.15
N ALA A 147 -1.99 -14.41 -6.53
CA ALA A 147 -0.73 -13.73 -6.81
C ALA A 147 0.13 -13.58 -5.54
N LEU A 148 -0.47 -13.35 -4.37
CA LEU A 148 0.28 -13.37 -3.10
C LEU A 148 0.80 -14.75 -2.75
N ASP A 149 -0.03 -15.78 -2.93
CA ASP A 149 0.35 -17.16 -2.66
C ASP A 149 1.59 -17.56 -3.47
N ALA A 150 1.64 -17.16 -4.75
CA ALA A 150 2.82 -17.37 -5.61
C ALA A 150 4.01 -16.44 -5.29
N MET A 151 3.77 -15.25 -4.75
CA MET A 151 4.83 -14.30 -4.35
C MET A 151 5.61 -14.80 -3.13
N GLY A 152 4.97 -15.58 -2.26
CA GLY A 152 5.58 -16.18 -1.07
C GLY A 152 6.01 -15.17 0.00
N PRO A 153 6.66 -15.64 1.08
CA PRO A 153 7.10 -14.79 2.18
C PRO A 153 8.17 -13.78 1.75
N GLY A 154 8.21 -12.63 2.44
CA GLY A 154 9.30 -11.67 2.28
C GLY A 154 10.58 -12.13 3.00
N ASN A 155 11.73 -11.62 2.54
CA ASN A 155 12.99 -11.81 3.23
C ASN A 155 13.06 -10.88 4.46
N MET A 156 12.73 -11.41 5.64
CA MET A 156 12.72 -10.65 6.89
C MET A 156 14.12 -10.51 7.53
N MET A 157 15.18 -11.05 6.90
CA MET A 157 16.55 -10.93 7.39
C MET A 157 17.24 -9.64 6.97
N ILE A 158 16.61 -8.82 6.13
CA ILE A 158 17.17 -7.57 5.62
C ILE A 158 16.25 -6.38 5.96
N GLU A 159 16.85 -5.20 6.04
CA GLU A 159 16.10 -3.97 6.25
C GLU A 159 15.26 -3.60 5.00
N GLY A 160 14.01 -3.19 5.24
CA GLY A 160 13.13 -2.69 4.18
C GLY A 160 13.56 -1.32 3.70
N LYS A 161 13.81 -1.18 2.40
CA LYS A 161 14.13 0.11 1.75
C LYS A 161 12.91 0.64 0.99
N PRO A 162 12.79 1.97 0.82
CA PRO A 162 11.77 2.53 -0.06
C PRO A 162 11.89 1.93 -1.46
N PHE A 163 10.75 1.63 -2.09
CA PHE A 163 10.71 1.01 -3.41
C PHE A 163 9.59 1.58 -4.26
N ARG A 164 9.66 1.35 -5.57
CA ARG A 164 8.75 1.88 -6.58
C ARG A 164 7.85 0.79 -7.13
N VAL A 165 6.59 1.14 -7.38
CA VAL A 165 5.61 0.34 -8.09
C VAL A 165 5.15 1.13 -9.33
N GLU A 166 5.39 0.55 -10.49
CA GLU A 166 4.94 1.08 -11.78
C GLU A 166 3.44 0.87 -11.95
N ILE A 167 2.83 1.88 -12.57
CA ILE A 167 1.45 1.89 -13.03
C ILE A 167 1.48 2.39 -14.49
N GLU A 168 0.60 1.85 -15.33
CA GLU A 168 0.39 2.29 -16.72
C GLU A 168 -0.33 3.65 -16.79
#